data_AF-A0A3B8RB09-F1
#
_entry.id   AF-A0A3B8RB09-F1
#
_cell.length_a   1.000
_cell.length_b   1.000
_cell.length_c   1.000
_cell.angle_alpha   90.00
_cell.angle_beta   90.00
_cell.angle_gamma   90.00
#
_symmetry.space_group_name_H-M   'P 1'
#
loop_
_entity.id
_entity.type
_entity.pdbx_description
1 polymer ?
#
loop_
_entity_poly.entity_id
_entity_poly.type
_entity_poly.pdbx_seq_one_letter_code
_entity_poly.pdbx_strand_id
1 'polypeptide(L)' 'MKVLVPVKRVVDYNVKVRVKSDQTGVDIANVKMSMNPFDEIAVEEAVRLKEKGQVSEIIAVSAGTTACQET' A
#
# COMPACT_ATOMS: atom_id res chain seq x y z
N MET A 1 7.40 16.95 -14.61
CA MET A 1 6.16 16.96 -13.80
C MET A 1 6.39 16.12 -12.55
N LYS A 2 5.81 16.46 -11.39
CA LYS A 2 5.86 15.61 -10.19
C LYS A 2 4.58 14.78 -10.09
N VAL A 3 4.68 13.53 -9.63
CA VAL A 3 3.54 12.64 -9.39
C VAL A 3 3.50 12.22 -7.94
N LEU A 4 2.31 12.28 -7.34
CA LEU A 4 2.01 11.77 -6.02
C LEU A 4 1.33 10.41 -6.17
N VAL A 5 1.85 9.38 -5.50
CA VAL A 5 1.30 8.02 -5.53
C VAL A 5 0.85 7.64 -4.12
N PRO A 6 -0.45 7.69 -3.81
CA PRO A 6 -0.98 7.16 -2.56
C PRO A 6 -0.79 5.65 -2.51
N VAL A 7 -0.21 5.14 -1.42
CA VAL A 7 -0.04 3.71 -1.17
C VAL A 7 -0.56 3.35 0.22
N LYS A 8 -1.12 2.15 0.38
CA LYS A 8 -1.74 1.72 1.62
C LYS A 8 -1.22 0.36 2.06
N ARG A 9 -0.84 0.29 3.34
CA ARG A 9 -0.56 -0.96 4.04
C ARG A 9 -1.86 -1.68 4.38
N VAL A 10 -2.02 -2.90 3.89
CA VAL A 10 -3.21 -3.73 4.09
C VAL A 10 -2.81 -5.16 4.50
N VAL A 11 -3.80 -5.98 4.88
CA VAL A 11 -3.59 -7.42 5.07
C VAL A 11 -3.21 -8.03 3.72
N ASP A 12 -2.18 -8.88 3.70
CA ASP A 12 -1.73 -9.57 2.49
C ASP A 12 -2.90 -10.34 1.85
N TYR A 13 -3.03 -10.23 0.53
CA TYR A 13 -4.18 -10.78 -0.20
C TYR A 13 -4.30 -12.32 -0.10
N ASN A 14 -3.22 -13.02 0.24
CA ASN A 14 -3.23 -14.46 0.47
C ASN A 14 -3.69 -14.85 1.88
N VAL A 15 -3.81 -13.89 2.81
CA VAL A 15 -4.25 -14.15 4.17
C VAL A 15 -5.77 -14.25 4.21
N LYS A 16 -6.28 -15.38 4.69
CA LYS A 16 -7.70 -15.52 5.03
C LYS A 16 -7.99 -14.77 6.34
N VAL A 17 -8.68 -13.64 6.22
CA VAL A 17 -9.08 -12.82 7.38
C VAL A 17 -10.04 -13.55 8.32
N ARG A 18 -9.94 -13.27 9.62
CA ARG A 18 -10.83 -13.79 10.67
C ARG A 18 -11.50 -12.62 11.39
N VAL A 19 -12.77 -12.77 11.71
CA VAL A 19 -13.52 -11.79 12.50
C VAL A 19 -13.22 -12.03 13.99
N LYS A 20 -13.06 -10.96 14.76
CA LYS A 20 -12.91 -11.04 16.22
C LYS A 20 -14.19 -11.60 16.87
N SER A 21 -14.07 -12.28 18.00
CA SER A 21 -15.22 -12.86 18.71
C SER A 21 -16.23 -11.82 19.22
N ASP A 22 -15.78 -10.60 19.49
CA ASP A 22 -16.59 -9.45 19.90
C ASP A 22 -17.27 -8.73 18.72
N GLN A 23 -17.07 -9.19 17.48
CA GLN A 23 -17.61 -8.62 16.25
C GLN A 23 -17.21 -7.16 15.97
N THR A 24 -16.18 -6.62 16.62
CA THR A 24 -15.78 -5.21 16.42
C THR A 24 -14.85 -5.01 15.22
N GLY A 25 -14.43 -6.08 14.53
CA GLY A 25 -13.57 -6.00 13.36
C GLY A 25 -12.82 -7.30 13.02
N VAL A 26 -11.73 -7.15 12.26
CA VAL A 26 -10.85 -8.24 11.81
C VAL A 26 -9.68 -8.43 12.77
N ASP A 27 -9.31 -9.68 13.05
CA ASP A 27 -8.09 -10.00 13.79
C ASP A 27 -6.86 -9.89 12.88
N ILE A 28 -6.05 -8.87 13.14
CA ILE A 28 -4.85 -8.52 12.37
C ILE A 28 -3.57 -8.57 13.20
N ALA A 29 -3.61 -9.10 14.43
CA ALA A 29 -2.48 -8.99 15.36
C ALA A 29 -1.22 -9.72 14.87
N ASN A 30 -1.38 -10.86 14.20
CA ASN A 30 -0.29 -11.72 13.74
C ASN A 30 -0.43 -12.10 12.26
N VAL A 31 -1.04 -11.22 11.46
CA VAL A 31 -1.18 -11.44 10.02
C VAL A 31 -0.08 -10.74 9.25
N LYS A 32 0.33 -11.33 8.13
CA LYS A 32 1.21 -10.66 7.18
C LYS A 32 0.49 -9.46 6.58
N MET A 33 1.19 -8.33 6.56
CA MET A 33 0.74 -7.08 5.95
C MET A 33 1.58 -6.81 4.71
N SER A 34 1.02 -6.16 3.71
CA SER A 34 1.68 -5.82 2.44
C SER A 34 1.18 -4.50 1.88
N MET A 35 1.83 -4.00 0.83
CA MET A 35 1.23 -2.97 -0.02
C MET A 35 -0.07 -3.52 -0.62
N ASN A 36 -1.06 -2.65 -0.81
CA ASN A 36 -2.25 -3.01 -1.53
C ASN A 36 -1.88 -3.36 -3.00
N PRO A 37 -2.39 -4.47 -3.56
CA PRO A 37 -2.00 -4.89 -4.92
C PRO A 37 -2.26 -3.85 -6.02
N PHE A 38 -3.27 -2.99 -5.86
CA PHE A 38 -3.55 -1.92 -6.83
C PHE A 38 -2.55 -0.77 -6.72
N ASP A 39 -2.05 -0.51 -5.51
CA ASP A 39 -1.06 0.53 -5.26
C ASP A 39 0.30 0.12 -5.85
N GLU A 40 0.64 -1.18 -5.88
CA GLU A 40 1.83 -1.70 -6.57
C GLU A 40 1.80 -1.36 -8.07
N ILE A 41 0.63 -1.50 -8.71
CA ILE A 41 0.43 -1.14 -10.12
C ILE A 41 0.58 0.37 -10.33
N ALA A 42 0.07 1.18 -9.39
CA ALA A 42 0.18 2.64 -9.46
C ALA A 42 1.63 3.11 -9.35
N VAL A 43 2.41 2.50 -8.44
CA VAL A 43 3.85 2.77 -8.29
C VAL A 43 4.60 2.38 -9.56
N GLU A 44 4.34 1.19 -10.11
CA GLU A 44 4.96 0.71 -11.34
C GLU A 44 4.72 1.66 -12.53
N GLU A 45 3.48 2.11 -12.75
CA GLU A 45 3.21 3.04 -13.85
C GLU A 45 3.88 4.41 -13.61
N ALA A 46 3.92 4.91 -12.38
CA ALA A 46 4.65 6.14 -12.07
C ALA A 46 6.14 6.02 -12.41
N VAL A 47 6.76 4.87 -12.11
CA VAL A 47 8.15 4.55 -12.50
C VAL A 47 8.31 4.55 -14.02
N ARG A 48 7.42 3.87 -14.75
CA ARG A 48 7.44 3.87 -16.22
C ARG A 48 7.33 5.26 -16.83
N LEU A 49 6.48 6.12 -16.28
CA LEU A 49 6.36 7.51 -16.74
C LEU A 49 7.63 8.33 -16.48
N LYS A 50 8.35 8.03 -15.39
CA LYS A 50 9.67 8.64 -15.10
C LYS A 50 10.74 8.16 -16.05
N GLU A 51 10.79 6.86 -16.36
CA GLU A 51 11.71 6.29 -17.35
C GLU A 51 11.47 6.83 -18.76
N LYS A 52 10.22 7.15 -19.11
CA LYS A 52 9.85 7.85 -20.36
C LYS A 52 10.18 9.35 -20.34
N GLY A 53 10.75 9.88 -19.26
CA GLY A 53 11.08 11.30 -19.12
C GLY A 53 9.89 12.24 -18.91
N GLN A 54 8.68 11.70 -18.67
CA GLN A 54 7.47 12.52 -18.47
C GLN A 54 7.35 13.02 -17.02
N VAL A 55 7.88 12.23 -16.08
CA VAL A 55 7.87 12.53 -14.65
C VAL A 55 9.30 12.77 -14.17
N SER A 56 9.50 13.84 -13.42
CA SER A 56 10.81 14.22 -12.86
C SER A 56 10.98 13.73 -11.42
N GLU A 57 9.88 13.53 -10.69
CA GLU A 57 9.87 13.12 -9.30
C GLU A 57 8.60 12.34 -8.97
N ILE A 58 8.74 11.26 -8.21
CA ILE A 58 7.65 10.42 -7.71
C ILE A 58 7.68 10.53 -6.19
N ILE A 59 6.54 10.87 -5.60
CA ILE A 59 6.37 10.97 -4.15
C ILE A 59 5.35 9.91 -3.74
N ALA A 60 5.80 8.86 -3.06
CA ALA A 60 4.91 7.89 -2.45
C ALA A 60 4.41 8.42 -1.10
N VAL A 61 3.11 8.28 -0.83
CA VAL A 61 2.51 8.71 0.45
C VAL A 61 1.64 7.61 1.01
N SER A 62 1.86 7.30 2.30
CA SER A 62 0.96 6.46 3.08
C SER A 62 0.46 7.19 4.32
N ALA A 63 -0.78 6.91 4.70
CA ALA A 63 -1.41 7.44 5.91
C ALA A 63 -1.89 6.29 6.78
N GLY A 64 -1.31 6.15 7.97
CA GLY A 64 -1.61 5.07 8.90
C GLY A 64 -0.76 5.12 10.15
N THR A 65 -0.73 4.00 10.88
CA THR A 65 0.19 3.78 12.00
C THR A 65 1.65 3.85 11.53
N THR A 66 2.61 4.03 12.45
CA THR A 66 4.06 4.02 12.13
C THR A 66 4.49 2.88 11.21
N ALA A 67 3.89 1.69 11.34
CA ALA A 67 4.18 0.53 10.49
C ALA A 67 3.88 0.75 8.98
N CYS A 68 3.12 1.77 8.57
CA CYS A 68 2.92 2.08 7.14
C CYS A 68 4.17 2.66 6.46
N GLN A 69 5.23 2.96 7.23
CA GLN A 69 6.54 3.34 6.68
C GLN A 69 7.27 2.16 6.02
N GLU A 70 6.87 0.92 6.31
CA GLU A 70 7.42 -0.30 5.69
C GLU A 70 6.76 -0.63 4.34
N THR A 71 5.90 0.26 3.82
CA THR A 71 5.13 0.09 2.58
C THR A 71 5.76 0.90 1.46
#